data_AF-A0AA93BMS1-F1
#
_entry.id   AF-A0AA93BMS1-F1
#
_cell.length_a   1.000
_cell.length_b   1.000
_cell.length_c   1.000
_cell.angle_alpha   90.00
_cell.angle_beta   90.00
_cell.angle_gamma   90.00
#
_symmetry.space_group_name_H-M   'P 1'
#
loop_
_entity.id
_entity.type
_entity.pdbx_description
1 polymer ?
#
loop_
_entity_poly.entity_id
_entity_poly.type
_entity_poly.pdbx_seq_one_letter_code
_entity_poly.pdbx_strand_id
1 'polypeptide(L)'
;MILPITESILRGELRPNLITETVSFEKQSLLMRLLRHTKERGNLLELEKDIINALDSLTQVKEIYHKDREQRNTISCLNRSTQIDSYTRVYKAVLSDIMTCPEISTPTLRMYKTILDLEKRRTIWALVELHSIMKDDRFVRPEIKSLMTTIKDYCKEIDSWKAGKNKNVAVLLQNMLTELYFSLILTFSPLLYTQGNLDFDDDFGDFVFLWKGVFPTEEEFDKYQKEKDKIKEENIVIRHKDALVATEENKQKEKRPLSKAERFLEDTTQYDFLKMPKIVALDSNNDNRRKEKAIKLIGQMLDAPAHAAAMLDYLGFFSWIKDKYETGYTLTAYDHFCTKVVMGQNGEAFKKYRLAIKRNSKSLKPYQYSGDIEQEYANIKNEVQ
;
A
#
# COMPACT_ATOMS: atom_id res chain seq x y z
N MET A 1 14.18 -8.15 -2.44
CA MET A 1 12.97 -8.72 -3.11
C MET A 1 13.35 -9.89 -4.03
N ILE A 2 12.44 -10.85 -4.31
CA ILE A 2 12.71 -12.08 -5.10
C ILE A 2 11.84 -12.12 -6.37
N LEU A 3 12.30 -12.81 -7.42
CA LEU A 3 11.57 -13.08 -8.67
C LEU A 3 11.11 -14.56 -8.73
N PRO A 4 9.98 -14.94 -8.09
CA PRO A 4 9.59 -16.33 -7.91
C PRO A 4 9.26 -17.09 -9.19
N ILE A 5 8.72 -16.43 -10.21
CA ILE A 5 8.41 -17.06 -11.50
C ILE A 5 9.72 -17.28 -12.26
N THR A 6 10.59 -16.28 -12.32
CA THR A 6 11.94 -16.41 -12.92
C THR A 6 12.73 -17.53 -12.23
N GLU A 7 12.76 -17.57 -10.89
CA GLU A 7 13.42 -18.64 -10.13
C GLU A 7 12.84 -20.02 -10.43
N SER A 8 11.51 -20.15 -10.50
CA SER A 8 10.89 -21.43 -10.86
C SER A 8 11.21 -21.84 -12.29
N ILE A 9 11.34 -20.90 -13.23
CA ILE A 9 11.74 -21.22 -14.60
C ILE A 9 13.19 -21.71 -14.66
N LEU A 10 14.10 -21.04 -13.95
CA LEU A 10 15.51 -21.41 -13.94
C LEU A 10 15.76 -22.72 -13.20
N ARG A 11 15.11 -22.89 -12.05
CA ARG A 11 15.52 -23.87 -11.04
C ARG A 11 14.38 -24.70 -10.45
N GLY A 12 13.12 -24.43 -10.80
CA GLY A 12 11.94 -25.11 -10.25
C GLY A 12 11.08 -25.88 -11.27
N GLU A 13 9.78 -25.91 -11.02
CA GLU A 13 8.80 -26.69 -11.79
C GLU A 13 8.38 -26.01 -13.10
N LEU A 14 8.63 -24.70 -13.25
CA LEU A 14 8.39 -23.97 -14.51
C LEU A 14 9.52 -24.11 -15.53
N ARG A 15 10.45 -25.07 -15.36
CA ARG A 15 11.50 -25.28 -16.36
C ARG A 15 10.90 -25.68 -17.71
N PRO A 16 11.42 -25.15 -18.84
CA PRO A 16 10.83 -25.38 -20.16
C PRO A 16 10.64 -26.85 -20.53
N ASN A 17 11.64 -27.69 -20.24
CA ASN A 17 11.60 -29.13 -20.50
C ASN A 17 10.54 -29.85 -19.64
N LEU A 18 10.43 -29.49 -18.35
CA LEU A 18 9.43 -30.06 -17.46
C LEU A 18 8.02 -29.68 -17.90
N ILE A 19 7.77 -28.39 -18.17
CA ILE A 19 6.45 -27.91 -18.58
C ILE A 19 5.96 -28.55 -19.87
N THR A 20 6.85 -28.78 -20.84
CA THR A 20 6.48 -29.47 -22.08
C THR A 20 6.07 -30.92 -21.86
N GLU A 21 6.53 -31.54 -20.77
CA GLU A 21 6.29 -32.95 -20.45
C GLU A 21 5.13 -33.13 -19.45
N THR A 22 4.95 -32.21 -18.51
CA THR A 22 4.07 -32.39 -17.33
C THR A 22 2.76 -31.58 -17.39
N VAL A 23 2.69 -30.53 -18.22
CA VAL A 23 1.51 -29.65 -18.29
C VAL A 23 0.82 -29.78 -19.64
N SER A 24 -0.39 -30.36 -19.62
CA SER A 24 -1.19 -30.53 -20.83
C SER A 24 -1.51 -29.20 -21.53
N PHE A 25 -1.72 -29.26 -22.83
CA PHE A 25 -2.08 -28.10 -23.64
C PHE A 25 -3.36 -27.41 -23.11
N GLU A 26 -4.36 -28.17 -22.64
CA GLU A 26 -5.58 -27.56 -22.09
C GLU A 26 -5.29 -26.78 -20.80
N LYS A 27 -4.41 -27.28 -19.93
CA LYS A 27 -3.98 -26.57 -18.71
C LYS A 27 -3.23 -25.29 -19.05
N GLN A 28 -2.31 -25.33 -20.03
CA GLN A 28 -1.60 -24.14 -20.50
C GLN A 28 -2.57 -23.10 -21.10
N SER A 29 -3.58 -23.53 -21.85
CA SER A 29 -4.60 -22.65 -22.41
C SER A 29 -5.52 -22.03 -21.34
N LEU A 30 -5.90 -22.82 -20.32
CA LEU A 30 -6.69 -22.35 -19.19
C LEU A 30 -5.94 -21.29 -18.36
N LEU A 31 -4.66 -21.53 -18.07
CA LEU A 31 -3.75 -20.55 -17.47
C LEU A 31 -3.77 -19.22 -18.22
N MET A 32 -3.62 -19.28 -19.55
CA MET A 32 -3.64 -18.09 -20.40
C MET A 32 -4.97 -17.37 -20.39
N ARG A 33 -6.09 -18.10 -20.32
CA ARG A 33 -7.43 -17.51 -20.21
C ARG A 33 -7.60 -16.76 -18.88
N LEU A 34 -7.12 -17.32 -17.77
CA LEU A 34 -7.18 -16.69 -16.45
C LEU A 34 -6.35 -15.42 -16.38
N LEU A 35 -5.18 -15.42 -17.03
CA LEU A 35 -4.23 -14.31 -17.00
C LEU A 35 -4.46 -13.21 -18.04
N ARG A 36 -5.38 -13.42 -19.00
CA ARG A 36 -5.59 -12.51 -20.15
C ARG A 36 -5.97 -11.09 -19.74
N HIS A 37 -6.77 -10.93 -18.68
CA HIS A 37 -7.30 -9.64 -18.23
C HIS A 37 -6.55 -9.05 -17.03
N THR A 38 -5.54 -9.75 -16.53
CA THR A 38 -4.85 -9.37 -15.29
C THR A 38 -4.12 -8.03 -15.41
N LYS A 39 -3.65 -7.68 -16.62
CA LYS A 39 -2.95 -6.41 -16.87
C LYS A 39 -3.88 -5.19 -16.85
N GLU A 40 -5.18 -5.38 -17.01
CA GLU A 40 -6.19 -4.31 -17.14
C GLU A 40 -6.73 -3.84 -15.78
N ARG A 41 -6.48 -4.61 -14.71
CA ARG A 41 -7.04 -4.37 -13.37
C ARG A 41 -6.34 -3.27 -12.56
N GLY A 42 -5.12 -2.90 -12.92
CA GLY A 42 -4.42 -1.72 -12.38
C GLY A 42 -3.97 -1.74 -10.91
N ASN A 43 -4.34 -2.76 -10.12
CA ASN A 43 -3.99 -2.88 -8.70
C ASN A 43 -3.10 -4.10 -8.40
N LEU A 44 -2.13 -3.94 -7.48
CA LEU A 44 -1.20 -5.00 -7.05
C LEU A 44 -1.94 -6.19 -6.43
N LEU A 45 -2.94 -5.96 -5.58
CA LEU A 45 -3.64 -7.04 -4.88
C LEU A 45 -4.39 -7.95 -5.85
N GLU A 46 -5.01 -7.39 -6.88
CA GLU A 46 -5.72 -8.18 -7.90
C GLU A 46 -4.75 -8.89 -8.84
N LEU A 47 -3.63 -8.23 -9.20
CA LEU A 47 -2.54 -8.83 -9.95
C LEU A 47 -1.95 -10.05 -9.21
N GLU A 48 -1.62 -9.91 -7.93
CA GLU A 48 -1.09 -11.00 -7.11
C GLU A 48 -2.12 -12.14 -6.99
N LYS A 49 -3.40 -11.83 -6.79
CA LYS A 49 -4.47 -12.84 -6.72
C LYS A 49 -4.58 -13.64 -8.02
N ASP A 50 -4.57 -12.98 -9.17
CA ASP A 50 -4.66 -13.65 -10.46
C ASP A 50 -3.43 -14.53 -10.75
N ILE A 51 -2.22 -14.04 -10.40
CA ILE A 51 -0.98 -14.82 -10.51
C ILE A 51 -1.03 -16.05 -9.60
N ILE A 52 -1.46 -15.89 -8.34
CA ILE A 52 -1.59 -17.01 -7.39
C ILE A 52 -2.58 -18.05 -7.92
N ASN A 53 -3.78 -17.62 -8.32
CA ASN A 53 -4.79 -18.55 -8.84
C ASN A 53 -4.31 -19.36 -10.04
N ALA A 54 -3.44 -18.76 -10.86
CA ALA A 54 -2.85 -19.43 -12.01
C ALA A 54 -1.67 -20.34 -11.62
N LEU A 55 -0.70 -19.84 -10.86
CA LEU A 55 0.63 -20.43 -10.77
C LEU A 55 0.99 -21.08 -9.43
N ASP A 56 0.12 -21.02 -8.40
CA ASP A 56 0.44 -21.53 -7.06
C ASP A 56 0.77 -23.04 -7.04
N SER A 57 0.23 -23.80 -7.99
CA SER A 57 0.55 -25.23 -8.12
C SER A 57 1.92 -25.53 -8.76
N LEU A 58 2.57 -24.53 -9.38
CA LEU A 58 3.82 -24.66 -10.15
C LEU A 58 4.95 -23.77 -9.60
N THR A 59 4.66 -22.96 -8.58
CA THR A 59 5.57 -21.95 -8.03
C THR A 59 5.24 -21.68 -6.57
N GLN A 60 6.17 -21.09 -5.82
CA GLN A 60 5.92 -20.64 -4.44
C GLN A 60 5.40 -19.20 -4.37
N VAL A 61 4.72 -18.73 -5.42
CA VAL A 61 4.29 -17.31 -5.53
C VAL A 61 3.40 -16.88 -4.37
N LYS A 62 2.50 -17.73 -3.87
CA LYS A 62 1.61 -17.36 -2.76
C LYS A 62 2.37 -17.12 -1.47
N GLU A 63 3.29 -18.01 -1.11
CA GLU A 63 4.09 -17.88 0.10
C GLU A 63 4.96 -16.61 0.04
N ILE A 64 5.65 -16.41 -1.08
CA ILE A 64 6.53 -15.25 -1.29
C ILE A 64 5.72 -13.95 -1.29
N TYR A 65 4.60 -13.88 -2.00
CA TYR A 65 3.76 -12.69 -2.03
C TYR A 65 3.08 -12.40 -0.69
N HIS A 66 2.70 -13.44 0.06
CA HIS A 66 2.18 -13.28 1.41
C HIS A 66 3.22 -12.68 2.35
N LYS A 67 4.45 -13.20 2.33
CA LYS A 67 5.56 -12.69 3.13
C LYS A 67 5.89 -11.24 2.80
N ASP A 68 5.94 -10.90 1.51
CA ASP A 68 6.14 -9.51 1.06
C ASP A 68 5.01 -8.60 1.57
N ARG A 69 3.75 -9.08 1.55
CA ARG A 69 2.60 -8.33 2.04
C ARG A 69 2.63 -8.14 3.57
N GLU A 70 3.02 -9.16 4.32
CA GLU A 70 3.19 -9.07 5.78
C GLU A 70 4.27 -8.06 6.16
N GLN A 71 5.39 -8.04 5.42
CA GLN A 71 6.44 -7.04 5.61
C GLN A 71 5.89 -5.62 5.36
N ARG A 72 5.20 -5.39 4.25
CA ARG A 72 4.56 -4.09 3.94
C ARG A 72 3.57 -3.66 5.03
N ASN A 73 2.74 -4.59 5.53
CA ASN A 73 1.78 -4.31 6.60
C ASN A 73 2.47 -3.95 7.91
N THR A 74 3.50 -4.71 8.29
CA THR A 74 4.28 -4.47 9.52
C THR A 74 4.93 -3.10 9.50
N ILE A 75 5.54 -2.73 8.37
CA ILE A 75 6.12 -1.41 8.14
C ILE A 75 5.07 -0.30 8.26
N SER A 76 3.91 -0.48 7.62
CA SER A 76 2.81 0.50 7.65
C SER A 76 2.34 0.80 9.07
N CYS A 77 2.33 -0.21 9.94
CA CYS A 77 2.00 -0.05 11.36
C CYS A 77 3.07 0.75 12.14
N LEU A 78 4.34 0.56 11.82
CA LEU A 78 5.47 1.20 12.51
C LEU A 78 5.65 2.68 12.09
N ASN A 79 5.44 2.99 10.81
CA ASN A 79 5.67 4.32 10.23
C ASN A 79 4.68 5.43 10.63
N ARG A 80 3.68 5.14 11.46
CA ARG A 80 2.72 6.16 11.95
C ARG A 80 3.33 7.19 12.92
N SER A 81 4.61 7.07 13.26
CA SER A 81 5.23 7.82 14.36
C SER A 81 6.46 8.66 14.02
N THR A 82 6.93 8.66 12.76
CA THR A 82 8.13 9.40 12.34
C THR A 82 7.95 10.02 10.96
N GLN A 83 7.99 11.35 10.88
CA GLN A 83 8.20 12.05 9.60
C GLN A 83 9.65 11.85 9.18
N ILE A 84 9.85 11.30 7.98
CA ILE A 84 11.18 11.12 7.39
C ILE A 84 11.31 12.15 6.27
N ASP A 85 12.34 13.00 6.35
CA ASP A 85 12.54 14.14 5.44
C ASP A 85 13.06 13.74 4.03
N SER A 86 13.41 12.47 3.82
CA SER A 86 14.03 11.97 2.58
C SER A 86 13.09 11.13 1.73
N TYR A 87 11.85 11.59 1.48
CA TYR A 87 10.91 10.90 0.58
C TYR A 87 10.76 11.60 -0.76
N THR A 88 11.21 10.95 -1.83
CA THR A 88 11.05 11.45 -3.21
C THR A 88 10.01 10.64 -3.95
N ARG A 89 8.78 11.14 -4.09
CA ARG A 89 7.68 10.42 -4.75
C ARG A 89 8.08 9.94 -6.16
N VAL A 90 7.81 8.67 -6.43
CA VAL A 90 8.03 8.01 -7.73
C VAL A 90 6.75 7.50 -8.34
N TYR A 91 6.81 7.19 -9.63
CA TYR A 91 5.69 6.72 -10.43
C TYR A 91 6.08 5.46 -11.17
N LYS A 92 5.14 4.52 -11.26
CA LYS A 92 5.34 3.20 -11.88
C LYS A 92 5.73 3.38 -13.35
N ALA A 93 6.93 2.95 -13.72
CA ALA A 93 7.37 2.86 -15.10
C ALA A 93 7.68 1.41 -15.44
N VAL A 94 6.97 0.83 -16.41
CA VAL A 94 7.18 -0.56 -16.85
C VAL A 94 7.41 -0.55 -18.35
N LEU A 95 8.64 -0.82 -18.76
CA LEU A 95 9.01 -1.00 -20.16
C LEU A 95 8.38 -2.28 -20.72
N SER A 96 8.08 -2.29 -22.00
CA SER A 96 7.55 -3.46 -22.70
C SER A 96 7.90 -3.44 -24.18
N ASP A 97 8.21 -4.61 -24.72
CA ASP A 97 8.45 -4.84 -26.14
C ASP A 97 9.59 -3.97 -26.72
N ILE A 98 10.62 -3.68 -25.90
CA ILE A 98 11.80 -2.92 -26.34
C ILE A 98 12.83 -3.82 -27.04
N MET A 99 12.89 -5.09 -26.66
CA MET A 99 13.81 -6.08 -27.20
C MET A 99 13.15 -6.91 -28.32
N THR A 100 13.93 -7.39 -29.28
CA THR A 100 13.40 -8.32 -30.30
C THR A 100 12.94 -9.62 -29.63
N CYS A 101 11.65 -9.92 -29.74
CA CYS A 101 11.06 -11.15 -29.24
C CYS A 101 11.23 -12.31 -30.24
N PRO A 102 11.40 -13.55 -29.76
CA PRO A 102 11.30 -14.72 -30.63
C PRO A 102 9.87 -14.86 -31.17
N GLU A 103 9.71 -15.60 -32.26
CA GLU A 103 8.39 -15.88 -32.83
C GLU A 103 7.51 -16.64 -31.82
N ILE A 104 6.39 -16.03 -31.42
CA ILE A 104 5.48 -16.57 -30.40
C ILE A 104 4.46 -17.52 -31.06
N SER A 105 4.96 -18.60 -31.65
CA SER A 105 4.15 -19.55 -32.42
C SER A 105 3.43 -20.59 -31.55
N THR A 106 3.95 -20.88 -30.35
CA THR A 106 3.42 -21.95 -29.48
C THR A 106 2.66 -21.42 -28.25
N PRO A 107 1.67 -22.16 -27.72
CA PRO A 107 1.00 -21.83 -26.47
C PRO A 107 1.96 -21.72 -25.29
N THR A 108 2.98 -22.58 -25.25
CA THR A 108 4.02 -22.56 -24.21
C THR A 108 4.80 -21.25 -24.23
N LEU A 109 5.19 -20.75 -25.40
CA LEU A 109 5.87 -19.45 -25.51
C LEU A 109 4.93 -18.29 -25.14
N ARG A 110 3.64 -18.37 -25.51
CA ARG A 110 2.62 -17.41 -25.06
C ARG A 110 2.50 -17.39 -23.54
N MET A 111 2.51 -18.57 -22.91
CA MET A 111 2.48 -18.71 -21.46
C MET A 111 3.68 -18.03 -20.81
N TYR A 112 4.91 -18.37 -21.23
CA TYR A 112 6.11 -17.74 -20.69
C TYR A 112 6.12 -16.23 -20.88
N LYS A 113 5.80 -15.73 -22.09
CA LYS A 113 5.72 -14.28 -22.33
C LYS A 113 4.74 -13.59 -21.39
N THR A 114 3.57 -14.20 -21.14
CA THR A 114 2.56 -13.64 -20.24
C THR A 114 3.01 -13.62 -18.78
N ILE A 115 3.45 -14.76 -18.24
CA ILE A 115 3.81 -14.84 -16.81
C ILE A 115 5.02 -13.97 -16.48
N LEU A 116 5.98 -13.86 -17.41
CA LEU A 116 7.16 -13.00 -17.27
C LEU A 116 6.78 -11.51 -17.28
N ASP A 117 5.87 -11.08 -18.16
CA ASP A 117 5.39 -9.69 -18.16
C ASP A 117 4.62 -9.35 -16.86
N LEU A 118 3.86 -10.30 -16.32
CA LEU A 118 3.15 -10.12 -15.05
C LEU A 118 4.11 -10.03 -13.86
N GLU A 119 5.16 -10.85 -13.81
CA GLU A 119 6.21 -10.78 -12.78
C GLU A 119 6.92 -9.42 -12.78
N LYS A 120 7.30 -8.94 -13.95
CA LYS A 120 7.92 -7.62 -14.14
C LYS A 120 7.01 -6.50 -13.58
N ARG A 121 5.73 -6.50 -13.97
CA ARG A 121 4.74 -5.52 -13.47
C ARG A 121 4.58 -5.59 -11.96
N ARG A 122 4.38 -6.80 -11.42
CA ARG A 122 4.23 -7.06 -9.98
C ARG A 122 5.40 -6.49 -9.22
N THR A 123 6.61 -6.73 -9.68
CA THR A 123 7.85 -6.30 -9.02
C THR A 123 7.95 -4.78 -8.93
N ILE A 124 7.74 -4.06 -10.03
CA ILE A 124 7.75 -2.58 -10.02
C ILE A 124 6.65 -2.05 -9.10
N TRP A 125 5.43 -2.60 -9.19
CA TRP A 125 4.30 -2.13 -8.39
C TRP A 125 4.53 -2.36 -6.90
N ALA A 126 5.06 -3.53 -6.52
CA ALA A 126 5.38 -3.86 -5.14
C ALA A 126 6.46 -2.93 -4.54
N LEU A 127 7.51 -2.57 -5.30
CA LEU A 127 8.52 -1.61 -4.84
C LEU A 127 7.94 -0.21 -4.67
N VAL A 128 7.15 0.26 -5.64
CA VAL A 128 6.53 1.59 -5.55
C VAL A 128 5.57 1.66 -4.37
N GLU A 129 4.79 0.60 -4.14
CA GLU A 129 3.90 0.53 -2.98
C GLU A 129 4.70 0.49 -1.67
N LEU A 130 5.72 -0.36 -1.57
CA LEU A 130 6.63 -0.41 -0.41
C LEU A 130 7.26 0.97 -0.14
N HIS A 131 7.75 1.65 -1.17
CA HIS A 131 8.34 2.99 -1.05
C HIS A 131 7.34 4.04 -0.57
N SER A 132 6.11 4.01 -1.09
CA SER A 132 5.06 4.94 -0.66
C SER A 132 4.58 4.69 0.78
N ILE A 133 4.65 3.45 1.27
CA ILE A 133 4.38 3.07 2.67
C ILE A 133 5.57 3.46 3.56
N MET A 134 6.80 3.16 3.12
CA MET A 134 8.04 3.41 3.86
C MET A 134 8.32 4.89 4.03
N LYS A 135 8.07 5.68 2.99
CA LYS A 135 8.45 7.09 2.88
C LYS A 135 9.92 7.36 3.27
N ASP A 136 10.82 6.42 2.96
CA ASP A 136 12.25 6.54 3.19
C ASP A 136 13.04 6.04 1.98
N ASP A 137 13.65 6.98 1.25
CA ASP A 137 14.49 6.67 0.09
C ASP A 137 15.70 5.80 0.46
N ARG A 138 16.21 5.92 1.69
CA ARG A 138 17.40 5.16 2.17
C ARG A 138 17.09 3.68 2.38
N PHE A 139 15.83 3.35 2.68
CA PHE A 139 15.41 1.97 2.88
C PHE A 139 15.20 1.23 1.56
N VAL A 140 14.53 1.86 0.60
CA VAL A 140 14.18 1.20 -0.67
C VAL A 140 15.37 1.12 -1.63
N ARG A 141 16.31 2.06 -1.55
CA ARG A 141 17.48 2.09 -2.44
C ARG A 141 18.32 0.80 -2.37
N PRO A 142 18.73 0.28 -1.19
CA PRO A 142 19.41 -1.02 -1.11
C PRO A 142 18.64 -2.18 -1.71
N GLU A 143 17.31 -2.23 -1.52
CA GLU A 143 16.46 -3.29 -2.09
C GLU A 143 16.46 -3.25 -3.62
N ILE A 144 16.39 -2.05 -4.21
CA ILE A 144 16.48 -1.88 -5.67
C ILE A 144 17.84 -2.35 -6.19
N LYS A 145 18.93 -1.92 -5.54
CA LYS A 145 20.30 -2.30 -5.95
C LYS A 145 20.52 -3.81 -5.84
N SER A 146 20.07 -4.43 -4.75
CA SER A 146 20.14 -5.89 -4.58
C SER A 146 19.38 -6.62 -5.68
N LEU A 147 18.21 -6.13 -6.07
CA LEU A 147 17.43 -6.71 -7.16
C LEU A 147 18.15 -6.53 -8.51
N MET A 148 18.74 -5.36 -8.77
CA MET A 148 19.52 -5.10 -9.99
C MET A 148 20.72 -6.05 -10.10
N THR A 149 21.44 -6.31 -9.01
CA THR A 149 22.51 -7.32 -8.97
C THR A 149 21.96 -8.71 -9.26
N THR A 150 20.85 -9.10 -8.62
CA THR A 150 20.20 -10.40 -8.85
C THR A 150 19.80 -10.58 -10.31
N ILE A 151 19.27 -9.54 -10.96
CA ILE A 151 18.93 -9.55 -12.39
C ILE A 151 20.17 -9.80 -13.25
N LYS A 152 21.30 -9.13 -12.97
CA LYS A 152 22.56 -9.36 -13.68
C LYS A 152 23.02 -10.81 -13.56
N ASP A 153 22.90 -11.39 -12.36
CA ASP A 153 23.29 -12.77 -12.11
C ASP A 153 22.38 -13.76 -12.86
N TYR A 154 21.08 -13.52 -12.91
CA TYR A 154 20.16 -14.31 -13.73
C TYR A 154 20.46 -14.20 -15.23
N CYS A 155 20.74 -13.00 -15.75
CA CYS A 155 21.12 -12.83 -17.16
C CYS A 155 22.36 -13.67 -17.53
N LYS A 156 23.35 -13.75 -16.63
CA LYS A 156 24.56 -14.59 -16.80
C LYS A 156 24.23 -16.09 -16.73
N GLU A 157 23.39 -16.52 -15.79
CA GLU A 157 22.97 -17.92 -15.68
C GLU A 157 22.24 -18.38 -16.95
N ILE A 158 21.33 -17.56 -17.48
CA ILE A 158 20.55 -17.87 -18.69
C ILE A 158 21.42 -17.91 -19.94
N ASP A 159 22.55 -17.21 -19.97
CA ASP A 159 23.46 -17.23 -21.13
C ASP A 159 23.89 -18.67 -21.48
N SER A 160 24.04 -19.52 -20.46
CA SER A 160 24.34 -20.94 -20.62
C SER A 160 23.23 -21.76 -21.33
N TRP A 161 22.01 -21.21 -21.45
CA TRP A 161 20.85 -21.87 -22.06
C TRP A 161 20.68 -21.53 -23.55
N LYS A 162 21.56 -20.69 -24.13
CA LYS A 162 21.44 -20.22 -25.52
C LYS A 162 21.60 -21.32 -26.58
N ALA A 163 22.06 -22.51 -26.20
CA ALA A 163 22.14 -23.68 -27.08
C ALA A 163 21.05 -24.72 -26.74
N GLY A 164 20.28 -25.14 -27.75
CA GLY A 164 19.33 -26.26 -27.63
C GLY A 164 17.86 -25.85 -27.56
N LYS A 165 17.02 -26.75 -27.03
CA LYS A 165 15.53 -26.68 -27.10
C LYS A 165 14.91 -25.52 -26.30
N ASN A 166 15.65 -24.93 -25.36
CA ASN A 166 15.14 -23.89 -24.46
C ASN A 166 15.45 -22.45 -24.94
N LYS A 167 16.10 -22.31 -26.10
CA LYS A 167 16.58 -21.01 -26.63
C LYS A 167 15.52 -19.92 -26.60
N ASN A 168 14.30 -20.21 -27.05
CA ASN A 168 13.25 -19.19 -27.12
C ASN A 168 12.78 -18.72 -25.73
N VAL A 169 12.74 -19.60 -24.74
CA VAL A 169 12.39 -19.21 -23.36
C VAL A 169 13.54 -18.45 -22.71
N ALA A 170 14.79 -18.84 -22.97
CA ALA A 170 15.97 -18.10 -22.53
C ALA A 170 15.97 -16.65 -23.04
N VAL A 171 15.65 -16.44 -24.33
CA VAL A 171 15.51 -15.09 -24.91
C VAL A 171 14.38 -14.31 -24.23
N LEU A 172 13.21 -14.93 -24.00
CA LEU A 172 12.10 -14.25 -23.30
C LEU A 172 12.48 -13.83 -21.87
N LEU A 173 13.22 -14.67 -21.14
CA LEU A 173 13.72 -14.35 -19.80
C LEU A 173 14.69 -13.16 -19.84
N GLN A 174 15.70 -13.22 -20.72
CA GLN A 174 16.69 -12.13 -20.83
C GLN A 174 16.04 -10.81 -21.27
N ASN A 175 15.06 -10.86 -22.18
CA ASN A 175 14.29 -9.68 -22.58
C ASN A 175 13.51 -9.10 -21.39
N MET A 176 12.78 -9.94 -20.64
CA MET A 176 12.04 -9.49 -19.45
C MET A 176 12.96 -8.90 -18.40
N LEU A 177 14.09 -9.56 -18.10
CA LEU A 177 15.06 -9.12 -17.11
C LEU A 177 15.71 -7.79 -17.50
N THR A 178 16.05 -7.60 -18.78
CA THR A 178 16.54 -6.33 -19.31
C THR A 178 15.48 -5.23 -19.15
N GLU A 179 14.24 -5.50 -19.57
CA GLU A 179 13.13 -4.57 -19.41
C GLU A 179 12.88 -4.21 -17.94
N LEU A 180 12.93 -5.18 -17.03
CA LEU A 180 12.76 -4.97 -15.59
C LEU A 180 13.90 -4.11 -15.03
N TYR A 181 15.15 -4.40 -15.38
CA TYR A 181 16.32 -3.65 -14.94
C TYR A 181 16.21 -2.17 -15.30
N PHE A 182 15.88 -1.85 -16.55
CA PHE A 182 15.70 -0.46 -16.97
C PHE A 182 14.38 0.15 -16.47
N SER A 183 13.35 -0.66 -16.22
CA SER A 183 12.12 -0.18 -15.54
C SER A 183 12.41 0.29 -14.11
N LEU A 184 13.33 -0.40 -13.39
CA LEU A 184 13.79 0.02 -12.07
C LEU A 184 14.52 1.37 -12.15
N ILE A 185 15.44 1.52 -13.10
CA ILE A 185 16.16 2.79 -13.31
C ILE A 185 15.19 3.92 -13.63
N LEU A 186 14.25 3.72 -14.56
CA LEU A 186 13.30 4.77 -14.94
C LEU A 186 12.36 5.14 -13.78
N THR A 187 11.80 4.15 -13.09
CA THR A 187 10.89 4.33 -11.95
C THR A 187 11.59 5.07 -10.80
N PHE A 188 12.81 4.63 -10.44
CA PHE A 188 13.52 5.07 -9.24
C PHE A 188 14.68 6.02 -9.52
N SER A 189 14.79 6.56 -10.73
CA SER A 189 15.83 7.54 -11.09
C SER A 189 16.00 8.67 -10.07
N PRO A 190 14.94 9.28 -9.50
CA PRO A 190 15.12 10.34 -8.51
C PRO A 190 15.85 9.90 -7.24
N LEU A 191 15.80 8.60 -6.89
CA LEU A 191 16.47 8.06 -5.72
C LEU A 191 17.87 7.54 -6.02
N LEU A 192 18.08 7.04 -7.24
CA LEU A 192 19.30 6.36 -7.65
C LEU A 192 20.41 7.36 -8.02
N TYR A 193 20.06 8.47 -8.67
CA TYR A 193 21.03 9.49 -9.14
C TYR A 193 21.38 10.57 -8.10
N THR A 194 20.96 10.43 -6.85
CA THR A 194 21.19 11.44 -5.78
C THR A 194 22.56 11.36 -5.12
N GLN A 195 23.37 10.32 -5.39
CA GLN A 195 24.73 10.18 -4.87
C GLN A 195 25.74 10.27 -6.01
N GLY A 196 26.81 11.05 -5.82
CA GLY A 196 27.76 11.43 -6.88
C GLY A 196 28.54 10.28 -7.55
N ASN A 197 28.43 9.04 -7.06
CA ASN A 197 28.96 7.86 -7.72
C ASN A 197 27.83 6.86 -8.02
N LEU A 198 27.69 6.51 -9.30
CA LEU A 198 26.80 5.45 -9.75
C LEU A 198 27.49 4.10 -9.55
N ASP A 199 26.84 3.19 -8.83
CA ASP A 199 27.28 1.81 -8.57
C ASP A 199 26.42 0.77 -9.29
N PHE A 200 25.73 1.19 -10.36
CA PHE A 200 24.92 0.36 -11.24
C PHE A 200 25.15 0.76 -12.71
N ASP A 201 24.91 -0.19 -13.63
CA ASP A 201 25.05 0.09 -15.06
C ASP A 201 23.78 0.78 -15.52
N ASP A 202 23.85 1.98 -16.08
CA ASP A 202 22.69 2.70 -16.60
C ASP A 202 22.73 2.92 -18.11
N ASP A 203 23.80 2.48 -18.76
CA ASP A 203 23.91 2.41 -20.21
C ASP A 203 23.20 1.16 -20.76
N PHE A 204 22.21 1.39 -21.61
CA PHE A 204 21.42 0.33 -22.24
C PHE A 204 22.25 -0.53 -23.21
N GLY A 205 23.13 0.10 -23.97
CA GLY A 205 23.99 -0.58 -24.93
C GLY A 205 24.96 -1.53 -24.24
N ASP A 206 25.68 -1.03 -23.23
CA ASP A 206 26.65 -1.81 -22.47
C ASP A 206 25.96 -2.95 -21.70
N PHE A 207 24.82 -2.69 -21.06
CA PHE A 207 24.08 -3.73 -20.36
C PHE A 207 23.63 -4.85 -21.30
N VAL A 208 23.09 -4.52 -22.47
CA VAL A 208 22.69 -5.53 -23.46
C VAL A 208 23.90 -6.25 -24.01
N PHE A 209 25.00 -5.56 -24.30
CA PHE A 209 26.24 -6.17 -24.77
C PHE A 209 26.77 -7.22 -23.77
N LEU A 210 26.73 -6.92 -22.46
CA LEU A 210 27.23 -7.81 -21.41
C LEU A 210 26.59 -9.20 -21.44
N TRP A 211 25.29 -9.31 -21.71
CA TRP A 211 24.61 -10.62 -21.75
C TRP A 211 24.36 -11.13 -23.16
N LYS A 212 24.22 -10.27 -24.17
CA LYS A 212 23.95 -10.68 -25.57
C LYS A 212 25.23 -10.98 -26.34
N GLY A 213 26.36 -10.42 -25.93
CA GLY A 213 27.66 -10.46 -26.62
C GLY A 213 27.74 -9.55 -27.86
N VAL A 214 26.66 -8.84 -28.16
CA VAL A 214 26.53 -7.86 -29.24
C VAL A 214 25.69 -6.69 -28.77
N PHE A 215 25.97 -5.50 -29.29
CA PHE A 215 25.16 -4.31 -29.00
C PHE A 215 23.71 -4.50 -29.49
N PRO A 216 22.74 -3.81 -28.86
CA PRO A 216 21.36 -3.84 -29.33
C PRO A 216 21.28 -3.28 -30.75
N THR A 217 20.29 -3.74 -31.52
CA THR A 217 20.05 -3.23 -32.87
C THR A 217 19.57 -1.78 -32.81
N GLU A 218 19.69 -1.05 -33.93
CA GLU A 218 19.14 0.31 -34.05
C GLU A 218 17.64 0.34 -33.69
N GLU A 219 16.88 -0.66 -34.14
CA GLU A 219 15.45 -0.81 -33.79
C GLU A 219 15.22 -1.00 -32.28
N GLU A 220 16.03 -1.82 -31.60
CA GLU A 220 15.95 -2.03 -30.15
C GLU A 220 16.28 -0.73 -29.39
N PHE A 221 17.31 0.00 -29.86
CA PHE A 221 17.71 1.29 -29.30
C PHE A 221 16.59 2.33 -29.46
N ASP A 222 16.02 2.45 -30.65
CA ASP A 222 14.94 3.40 -30.95
C ASP A 222 13.68 3.11 -30.12
N LYS A 223 13.32 1.82 -29.97
CA LYS A 223 12.21 1.40 -29.12
C LYS A 223 12.45 1.77 -27.65
N TYR A 224 13.64 1.49 -27.13
CA TYR A 224 14.00 1.86 -25.77
C TYR A 224 13.92 3.37 -25.56
N GLN A 225 14.50 4.17 -26.47
CA GLN A 225 14.51 5.62 -26.36
C GLN A 225 13.09 6.20 -26.43
N LYS A 226 12.26 5.69 -27.35
CA LYS A 226 10.85 6.10 -27.47
C LYS A 226 10.03 5.81 -26.21
N GLU A 227 10.14 4.61 -25.64
CA GLU A 227 9.41 4.28 -24.40
C GLU A 227 9.96 5.05 -23.20
N LYS A 228 11.28 5.28 -23.12
CA LYS A 228 11.91 6.12 -22.10
C LYS A 228 11.38 7.54 -22.13
N ASP A 229 11.29 8.16 -23.31
CA ASP A 229 10.81 9.53 -23.46
C ASP A 229 9.32 9.65 -23.18
N LYS A 230 8.52 8.67 -23.64
CA LYS A 230 7.10 8.57 -23.30
C LYS A 230 6.88 8.48 -21.79
N ILE A 231 7.62 7.62 -21.09
CA ILE A 231 7.53 7.48 -19.62
C ILE A 231 7.91 8.78 -18.92
N LYS A 232 8.95 9.49 -19.40
CA LYS A 232 9.34 10.79 -18.84
C LYS A 232 8.20 11.80 -18.98
N GLU A 233 7.58 11.89 -20.16
CA GLU A 233 6.46 12.79 -20.42
C GLU A 233 5.25 12.46 -19.54
N GLU A 234 4.87 11.17 -19.47
CA GLU A 234 3.78 10.70 -18.61
C GLU A 234 4.04 11.06 -17.13
N ASN A 235 5.27 10.88 -16.65
CA ASN A 235 5.65 11.23 -15.29
C ASN A 235 5.60 12.75 -15.04
N ILE A 236 5.97 13.59 -16.00
CA ILE A 236 5.83 15.05 -15.92
C ILE A 236 4.35 15.42 -15.78
N VAL A 237 3.47 14.85 -16.61
CA VAL A 237 2.02 15.09 -16.55
C VAL A 237 1.44 14.68 -15.19
N ILE A 238 1.83 13.51 -14.66
CA ILE A 238 1.35 13.05 -13.35
C ILE A 238 1.85 13.98 -12.23
N ARG A 239 3.11 14.41 -12.26
CA ARG A 239 3.66 15.37 -11.29
C ARG A 239 2.90 16.70 -11.32
N HIS A 240 2.57 17.21 -12.49
CA HIS A 240 1.77 18.44 -12.61
C HIS A 240 0.36 18.26 -12.05
N LYS A 241 -0.31 17.13 -12.33
CA LYS A 241 -1.61 16.80 -11.74
C LYS A 241 -1.53 16.71 -10.22
N ASP A 242 -0.55 16.00 -9.68
CA ASP A 242 -0.34 15.88 -8.23
C ASP A 242 -0.03 17.24 -7.59
N ALA A 243 0.75 18.10 -8.25
CA ALA A 243 1.02 19.45 -7.77
C ALA A 243 -0.26 20.30 -7.75
N LEU A 244 -1.11 20.22 -8.77
CA LEU A 244 -2.41 20.91 -8.80
C LEU A 244 -3.32 20.42 -7.67
N VAL A 245 -3.44 19.11 -7.47
CA VAL A 245 -4.21 18.50 -6.37
C VAL A 245 -3.62 18.93 -5.02
N ALA A 246 -2.29 18.94 -4.85
CA ALA A 246 -1.65 19.42 -3.63
C ALA A 246 -1.87 20.93 -3.42
N THR A 247 -1.99 21.73 -4.48
CA THR A 247 -2.29 23.17 -4.38
C THR A 247 -3.76 23.40 -4.01
N GLU A 248 -4.68 22.57 -4.50
CA GLU A 248 -6.10 22.59 -4.11
C GLU A 248 -6.29 22.09 -2.67
N GLU A 249 -5.60 21.02 -2.27
CA GLU A 249 -5.55 20.53 -0.89
C GLU A 249 -4.88 21.55 0.04
N ASN A 250 -3.85 22.27 -0.40
CA ASN A 250 -3.19 23.31 0.40
C ASN A 250 -4.04 24.58 0.52
N LYS A 251 -4.83 24.93 -0.50
CA LYS A 251 -5.87 25.96 -0.38
C LYS A 251 -6.99 25.54 0.58
N GLN A 252 -7.24 24.25 0.76
CA GLN A 252 -8.12 23.72 1.82
C GLN A 252 -7.41 23.54 3.19
N LYS A 253 -6.07 23.51 3.22
CA LYS A 253 -5.23 23.32 4.42
C LYS A 253 -4.49 24.59 4.87
N GLU A 254 -4.98 25.80 4.55
CA GLU A 254 -4.75 26.92 5.47
C GLU A 254 -5.47 26.58 6.78
N LYS A 255 -4.70 26.01 7.71
CA LYS A 255 -5.15 25.50 9.01
C LYS A 255 -5.91 26.59 9.78
N ARG A 256 -7.24 26.52 9.77
CA ARG A 256 -7.96 26.86 10.99
C ARG A 256 -7.48 25.87 12.07
N PRO A 257 -7.07 26.32 13.26
CA PRO A 257 -6.74 25.40 14.34
C PRO A 257 -7.94 24.48 14.58
N LEU A 258 -7.71 23.16 14.56
CA LEU A 258 -8.76 22.18 14.84
C LEU A 258 -9.37 22.50 16.21
N SER A 259 -10.70 22.60 16.23
CA SER A 259 -11.47 22.72 17.46
C SER A 259 -11.24 21.50 18.35
N LYS A 260 -11.51 21.64 19.66
CA LYS A 260 -11.41 20.52 20.62
C LYS A 260 -12.25 19.31 20.15
N ALA A 261 -13.39 19.57 19.52
CA ALA A 261 -14.28 18.53 19.01
C ALA A 261 -13.73 17.80 17.78
N GLU A 262 -13.08 18.51 16.86
CA GLU A 262 -12.43 17.89 15.70
C GLU A 262 -11.23 17.03 16.13
N ARG A 263 -10.43 17.48 17.11
CA ARG A 263 -9.33 16.68 17.68
C ARG A 263 -9.83 15.41 18.36
N PHE A 264 -10.93 15.50 19.10
CA PHE A 264 -11.56 14.32 19.71
C PHE A 264 -12.02 13.30 18.66
N LEU A 265 -12.60 13.74 17.54
CA LEU A 265 -12.97 12.85 16.45
C LEU A 265 -11.74 12.17 15.83
N GLU A 266 -10.65 12.89 15.66
CA GLU A 266 -9.38 12.34 15.19
C GLU A 266 -8.85 11.27 16.15
N ASP A 267 -8.78 11.58 17.45
CA ASP A 267 -8.30 10.67 18.50
C ASP A 267 -9.21 9.43 18.69
N THR A 268 -10.50 9.54 18.35
CA THR A 268 -11.48 8.44 18.43
C THR A 268 -11.73 7.74 17.09
N THR A 269 -11.03 8.13 16.02
CA THR A 269 -11.24 7.57 14.68
C THR A 269 -11.05 6.06 14.64
N GLN A 270 -10.08 5.52 15.41
CA GLN A 270 -9.82 4.08 15.51
C GLN A 270 -10.99 3.27 16.09
N TYR A 271 -11.93 3.93 16.77
CA TYR A 271 -13.12 3.30 17.36
C TYR A 271 -14.40 3.62 16.60
N ASP A 272 -14.29 4.18 15.39
CA ASP A 272 -15.41 4.64 14.55
C ASP A 272 -16.51 5.36 15.36
N PHE A 273 -16.15 6.39 16.16
CA PHE A 273 -17.11 7.09 17.02
C PHE A 273 -18.38 7.55 16.28
N LEU A 274 -18.25 8.03 15.04
CA LEU A 274 -19.38 8.46 14.21
C LEU A 274 -20.34 7.33 13.78
N LYS A 275 -19.94 6.07 13.91
CA LYS A 275 -20.76 4.88 13.61
C LYS A 275 -21.45 4.30 14.84
N MET A 276 -21.25 4.87 16.02
CA MET A 276 -21.95 4.43 17.23
C MET A 276 -23.47 4.61 17.05
N PRO A 277 -24.33 3.70 17.54
CA PRO A 277 -25.77 3.76 17.31
C PRO A 277 -26.41 5.09 17.72
N LYS A 278 -26.03 5.63 18.88
CA LYS A 278 -26.51 6.93 19.36
C LYS A 278 -25.93 8.13 18.58
N ILE A 279 -24.78 7.99 17.93
CA ILE A 279 -24.25 9.04 17.05
C ILE A 279 -24.92 8.98 15.68
N VAL A 280 -25.16 7.77 15.14
CA VAL A 280 -25.94 7.58 13.91
C VAL A 280 -27.35 8.12 14.06
N ALA A 281 -27.97 7.92 15.23
CA ALA A 281 -29.30 8.44 15.54
C ALA A 281 -29.40 9.98 15.64
N LEU A 282 -28.30 10.73 15.61
CA LEU A 282 -28.33 12.19 15.51
C LEU A 282 -28.85 12.65 14.14
N ASP A 283 -28.49 11.92 13.07
CA ASP A 283 -29.09 12.04 11.75
C ASP A 283 -28.84 10.75 10.95
N SER A 284 -29.88 9.93 10.79
CA SER A 284 -29.76 8.62 10.14
C SER A 284 -29.59 8.72 8.62
N ASN A 285 -29.98 9.85 8.01
CA ASN A 285 -30.15 9.97 6.57
C ASN A 285 -29.07 10.82 5.89
N ASN A 286 -28.34 11.65 6.64
CA ASN A 286 -27.31 12.53 6.10
C ASN A 286 -26.02 12.48 6.92
N ASP A 287 -24.95 11.93 6.34
CA ASP A 287 -23.65 11.77 7.00
C ASP A 287 -22.96 13.10 7.32
N ASN A 288 -23.11 14.12 6.46
CA ASN A 288 -22.54 15.45 6.71
C ASN A 288 -23.23 16.13 7.89
N ARG A 289 -24.56 16.08 7.93
CA ARG A 289 -25.36 16.64 9.02
C ARG A 289 -25.16 15.87 10.34
N ARG A 290 -24.99 14.55 10.27
CA ARG A 290 -24.61 13.73 11.43
C ARG A 290 -23.27 14.18 12.00
N LYS A 291 -22.27 14.43 11.14
CA LYS A 291 -20.95 14.89 11.54
C LYS A 291 -21.01 16.27 12.21
N GLU A 292 -21.80 17.20 11.68
CA GLU A 292 -22.00 18.53 12.29
C GLU A 292 -22.65 18.44 13.68
N LYS A 293 -23.72 17.66 13.82
CA LYS A 293 -24.38 17.42 15.11
C LYS A 293 -23.45 16.72 16.11
N ALA A 294 -22.64 15.76 15.64
CA ALA A 294 -21.65 15.11 16.48
C ALA A 294 -20.56 16.08 16.94
N ILE A 295 -20.04 16.95 16.08
CA ILE A 295 -19.07 17.99 16.46
C ILE A 295 -19.64 18.91 17.53
N LYS A 296 -20.92 19.32 17.41
CA LYS A 296 -21.60 20.14 18.42
C LYS A 296 -21.74 19.42 19.77
N LEU A 297 -22.18 18.16 19.75
CA LEU A 297 -22.30 17.31 20.95
C LEU A 297 -20.95 17.14 21.65
N ILE A 298 -19.91 16.86 20.87
CA ILE A 298 -18.55 16.69 21.37
C ILE A 298 -18.03 18.02 21.95
N GLY A 299 -18.30 19.14 21.27
CA GLY A 299 -17.94 20.46 21.76
C GLY A 299 -18.49 20.72 23.16
N GLN A 300 -19.79 20.50 23.35
CA GLN A 300 -20.46 20.68 24.64
C GLN A 300 -19.95 19.73 25.72
N MET A 301 -19.75 18.45 25.40
CA MET A 301 -19.32 17.48 26.40
C MET A 301 -17.87 17.72 26.86
N LEU A 302 -17.02 18.27 25.98
CA LEU A 302 -15.61 18.54 26.29
C LEU A 302 -15.37 19.84 27.07
N ASP A 303 -16.41 20.62 27.36
CA ASP A 303 -16.30 21.82 28.18
C ASP A 303 -15.97 21.49 29.65
N ALA A 304 -16.40 20.31 30.14
CA ALA A 304 -16.11 19.85 31.49
C ALA A 304 -15.87 18.33 31.55
N PRO A 305 -14.83 17.83 32.26
CA PRO A 305 -14.58 16.39 32.38
C PRO A 305 -15.75 15.59 32.99
N ALA A 306 -16.52 16.21 33.90
CA ALA A 306 -17.72 15.60 34.47
C ALA A 306 -18.81 15.40 33.41
N HIS A 307 -19.01 16.40 32.53
CA HIS A 307 -19.96 16.32 31.42
C HIS A 307 -19.52 15.22 30.43
N ALA A 308 -18.26 15.25 29.98
CA ALA A 308 -17.72 14.21 29.10
C ALA A 308 -17.91 12.80 29.67
N ALA A 309 -17.67 12.60 30.97
CA ALA A 309 -17.89 11.31 31.62
C ALA A 309 -19.35 10.86 31.52
N ALA A 310 -20.29 11.75 31.86
CA ALA A 310 -21.71 11.44 31.81
C ALA A 310 -22.23 11.20 30.38
N MET A 311 -21.80 12.03 29.41
CA MET A 311 -22.18 11.90 28.00
C MET A 311 -21.61 10.63 27.36
N LEU A 312 -20.32 10.30 27.60
CA LEU A 312 -19.71 9.09 27.04
C LEU A 312 -20.30 7.79 27.62
N ASP A 313 -20.70 7.79 28.91
CA ASP A 313 -21.43 6.67 29.51
C ASP A 313 -22.83 6.53 28.88
N TYR A 314 -23.55 7.65 28.70
CA TYR A 314 -24.86 7.65 28.02
C TYR A 314 -24.79 7.19 26.57
N LEU A 315 -23.75 7.58 25.83
CA LEU A 315 -23.48 7.13 24.46
C LEU A 315 -23.09 5.64 24.40
N GLY A 316 -22.68 5.05 25.52
CA GLY A 316 -22.24 3.66 25.60
C GLY A 316 -20.84 3.43 25.03
N PHE A 317 -19.96 4.44 25.08
CA PHE A 317 -18.68 4.41 24.37
C PHE A 317 -17.72 3.32 24.87
N PHE A 318 -17.67 3.08 26.18
CA PHE A 318 -16.87 1.98 26.74
C PHE A 318 -17.30 0.61 26.20
N SER A 319 -18.61 0.33 26.23
CA SER A 319 -19.17 -0.93 25.73
C SER A 319 -18.91 -1.06 24.23
N TRP A 320 -19.05 0.02 23.46
CA TRP A 320 -18.76 0.03 22.03
C TRP A 320 -17.31 -0.39 21.72
N ILE A 321 -16.32 0.13 22.45
CA ILE A 321 -14.92 -0.26 22.29
C ILE A 321 -14.73 -1.73 22.66
N LYS A 322 -15.21 -2.11 23.84
CA LYS A 322 -15.04 -3.46 24.39
C LYS A 322 -15.68 -4.55 23.53
N ASP A 323 -16.89 -4.30 23.04
CA ASP A 323 -17.70 -5.33 22.38
C ASP A 323 -17.32 -5.48 20.89
N LYS A 324 -16.80 -4.41 20.26
CA LYS A 324 -16.56 -4.38 18.80
C LYS A 324 -15.08 -4.35 18.39
N TYR A 325 -14.19 -3.80 19.21
CA TYR A 325 -12.79 -3.57 18.81
C TYR A 325 -11.78 -4.33 19.66
N GLU A 326 -12.01 -4.43 20.96
CA GLU A 326 -11.01 -4.96 21.90
C GLU A 326 -11.63 -5.95 22.90
N THR A 327 -11.64 -7.24 22.56
CA THR A 327 -12.10 -8.30 23.47
C THR A 327 -11.22 -8.33 24.71
N GLY A 328 -11.79 -7.95 25.86
CA GLY A 328 -11.05 -7.82 27.13
C GLY A 328 -10.65 -6.38 27.51
N TYR A 329 -11.14 -5.37 26.79
CA TYR A 329 -10.86 -3.96 27.11
C TYR A 329 -11.22 -3.62 28.56
N THR A 330 -10.23 -3.12 29.30
CA THR A 330 -10.37 -2.86 30.74
C THR A 330 -10.82 -1.43 31.00
N LEU A 331 -11.51 -1.22 32.13
CA LEU A 331 -11.85 0.13 32.59
C LEU A 331 -10.61 1.00 32.84
N THR A 332 -9.49 0.39 33.21
CA THR A 332 -8.20 1.08 33.36
C THR A 332 -7.69 1.61 32.01
N ALA A 333 -7.73 0.81 30.95
CA ALA A 333 -7.34 1.25 29.61
C ALA A 333 -8.26 2.37 29.11
N TYR A 334 -9.57 2.24 29.37
CA TYR A 334 -10.55 3.29 29.06
C TYR A 334 -10.29 4.59 29.81
N ASP A 335 -10.00 4.51 31.12
CA ASP A 335 -9.70 5.69 31.95
C ASP A 335 -8.43 6.42 31.44
N HIS A 336 -7.42 5.68 30.98
CA HIS A 336 -6.23 6.27 30.36
C HIS A 336 -6.54 6.96 29.03
N PHE A 337 -7.31 6.29 28.17
CA PHE A 337 -7.74 6.84 26.89
C PHE A 337 -8.54 8.14 27.08
N CYS A 338 -9.56 8.12 27.94
CA CYS A 338 -10.38 9.30 28.20
C CYS A 338 -9.61 10.42 28.90
N THR A 339 -8.65 10.12 29.77
CA THR A 339 -7.80 11.18 30.38
C THR A 339 -6.99 11.92 29.31
N LYS A 340 -6.47 11.19 28.32
CA LYS A 340 -5.77 11.80 27.18
C LYS A 340 -6.72 12.63 26.31
N VAL A 341 -7.82 12.05 25.88
CA VAL A 341 -8.67 12.62 24.82
C VAL A 341 -9.65 13.69 25.34
N VAL A 342 -10.11 13.58 26.59
CA VAL A 342 -11.01 14.55 27.22
C VAL A 342 -10.24 15.64 27.97
N MET A 343 -9.22 15.25 28.74
CA MET A 343 -8.55 16.17 29.67
C MET A 343 -7.21 16.67 29.14
N GLY A 344 -6.68 16.11 28.05
CA GLY A 344 -5.36 16.47 27.52
C GLY A 344 -4.20 16.09 28.46
N GLN A 345 -4.41 15.11 29.33
CA GLN A 345 -3.46 14.68 30.37
C GLN A 345 -3.11 13.19 30.24
N ASN A 346 -2.04 12.75 30.90
CA ASN A 346 -1.68 11.34 30.98
C ASN A 346 -2.13 10.71 32.31
N GLY A 347 -2.42 9.41 32.32
CA GLY A 347 -2.80 8.64 33.52
C GLY A 347 -4.29 8.38 33.66
N GLU A 348 -4.78 8.12 34.88
CA GLU A 348 -6.18 7.74 35.16
C GLU A 348 -7.03 8.88 35.77
N ALA A 349 -6.74 10.15 35.47
CA ALA A 349 -7.44 11.28 36.11
C ALA A 349 -8.96 11.27 35.85
N PHE A 350 -9.38 10.74 34.70
CA PHE A 350 -10.79 10.60 34.31
C PHE A 350 -11.57 9.61 35.18
N LYS A 351 -10.90 8.67 35.84
CA LYS A 351 -11.50 7.61 36.67
C LYS A 351 -12.43 8.15 37.75
N LYS A 352 -12.07 9.27 38.39
CA LYS A 352 -12.90 9.88 39.45
C LYS A 352 -14.24 10.38 38.90
N TYR A 353 -14.24 10.99 37.71
CA TYR A 353 -15.45 11.46 37.04
C TYR A 353 -16.33 10.28 36.60
N ARG A 354 -15.75 9.24 35.99
CA ARG A 354 -16.49 8.03 35.63
C ARG A 354 -17.13 7.34 36.84
N LEU A 355 -16.39 7.22 37.95
CA LEU A 355 -16.91 6.62 39.18
C LEU A 355 -18.04 7.45 39.81
N ALA A 356 -17.99 8.77 39.68
CA ALA A 356 -18.99 9.68 40.23
C ALA A 356 -20.39 9.54 39.55
N ILE A 357 -20.44 9.01 38.33
CA ILE A 357 -21.71 8.72 37.60
C ILE A 357 -22.52 7.65 38.33
N LYS A 358 -21.86 6.59 38.82
CA LYS A 358 -22.53 5.38 39.34
C LYS A 358 -22.50 5.27 40.87
N ARG A 359 -21.76 6.15 41.55
CA ARG A 359 -21.57 6.10 43.01
C ARG A 359 -21.94 7.41 43.67
N ASN A 360 -22.91 7.36 44.57
CA ASN A 360 -23.26 8.49 45.42
C ASN A 360 -22.40 8.46 46.71
N SER A 361 -21.34 9.27 46.74
CA SER A 361 -20.47 9.40 47.92
C SER A 361 -20.04 10.84 48.12
N LYS A 362 -19.92 11.29 49.39
CA LYS A 362 -19.51 12.67 49.71
C LYS A 362 -18.17 13.06 49.07
N SER A 363 -17.24 12.12 48.93
CA SER A 363 -15.93 12.31 48.31
C SER A 363 -15.96 12.46 46.78
N LEU A 364 -17.02 11.98 46.10
CA LEU A 364 -17.17 12.07 44.65
C LEU A 364 -18.10 13.19 44.19
N LYS A 365 -18.82 13.84 45.11
CA LYS A 365 -19.73 14.96 44.83
C LYS A 365 -19.12 16.07 43.96
N PRO A 366 -17.83 16.47 44.11
CA PRO A 366 -17.21 17.47 43.25
C PRO A 366 -16.98 17.04 41.78
N TYR A 367 -17.12 15.74 41.49
CA TYR A 367 -16.85 15.15 40.17
C TYR A 367 -18.13 14.75 39.43
N GLN A 368 -19.30 15.02 39.99
CA GLN A 368 -20.59 14.70 39.40
C GLN A 368 -21.00 15.76 38.38
N TYR A 369 -21.59 15.31 37.28
CA TYR A 369 -22.29 16.20 36.37
C TYR A 369 -23.70 16.48 36.91
N SER A 370 -24.12 17.74 36.92
CA SER A 370 -25.42 18.18 37.44
C SER A 370 -26.46 18.46 36.36
N GLY A 371 -26.11 18.35 35.08
CA GLY A 371 -27.02 18.56 33.95
C GLY A 371 -27.77 17.30 33.54
N ASP A 372 -28.71 17.46 32.62
CA ASP A 372 -29.55 16.39 32.07
C ASP A 372 -29.05 15.97 30.69
N ILE A 373 -28.24 14.89 30.68
CA ILE A 373 -27.60 14.36 29.48
C ILE A 373 -28.61 13.91 28.42
N GLU A 374 -29.76 13.36 28.83
CA GLU A 374 -30.76 12.88 27.88
C GLU A 374 -31.42 14.04 27.15
N GLN A 375 -31.77 15.10 27.91
CA GLN A 375 -32.33 16.32 27.35
C GLN A 375 -31.32 17.05 26.46
N GLU A 376 -30.06 17.16 26.88
CA GLU A 376 -28.99 17.80 26.08
C GLU A 376 -28.75 17.08 24.75
N TYR A 377 -28.68 15.75 24.78
CA TYR A 377 -28.58 14.94 23.57
C TYR A 377 -29.83 15.09 22.68
N ALA A 378 -31.03 15.07 23.27
CA ALA A 378 -32.29 15.24 22.54
C ALA A 378 -32.39 16.60 21.86
N ASN A 379 -31.91 17.67 22.52
CA ASN A 379 -31.88 19.01 21.95
C ASN A 379 -31.03 19.07 20.67
N ILE A 380 -29.84 18.45 20.66
CA ILE A 380 -28.98 18.40 19.46
C ILE A 380 -29.60 17.51 18.38
N LYS A 381 -30.20 16.37 18.77
CA LYS A 381 -30.85 15.47 17.82
C LYS A 381 -32.01 16.15 17.10
N ASN A 382 -32.86 16.87 17.83
CA ASN A 382 -34.07 17.50 17.31
C ASN A 382 -33.85 18.88 16.70
N GLU A 383 -32.62 19.40 16.71
CA GLU A 383 -32.28 20.66 16.08
C GLU A 383 -32.51 20.59 14.56
N VAL A 384 -33.46 21.41 14.10
CA VAL A 384 -33.75 21.65 12.68
C VAL A 384 -33.01 22.92 12.28
N GLN A 385 -32.14 22.81 11.27
CA GLN A 385 -31.54 23.95 10.58
C GLN A 385 -32.14 24.01 9.19
#